data_AF-A0A497J622-F1
#
_entry.id   AF-A0A497J622-F1
#
_cell.length_a   1.000
_cell.length_b   1.000
_cell.length_c   1.000
_cell.angle_alpha   90.00
_cell.angle_beta   90.00
_cell.angle_gamma   90.00
#
_symmetry.space_group_name_H-M   'P 1'
#
loop_
_entity.id
_entity.type
_entity.pdbx_description
1 polymer ?
#
loop_
_entity_poly.entity_id
_entity_poly.type
_entity_poly.pdbx_seq_one_letter_code
_entity_poly.pdbx_strand_id
1 'polypeptide(L)'
;MKIKSECIPCLIDRAKFEADIIFETEEEKLKALVEIMRRISENLSENSVPAVLGTIRERILMELSGKKDPYKELKEIDIKAAKEILGVAKSFYEEKQSLEALLRIATTSNSMEYGVRGHEFNAAEFKQQFKTILNENLVGNLEEVEKAFSKYSKILYLLDNAGEAIFDIFIAEELKKLGKEIILSPKSEPIINDITASELREFA
;
A
#
# COMPACT_ATOMS: atom_id res chain seq x y z
N MET A 1 0.87 -8.00 -16.02
CA MET A 1 2.15 -7.50 -16.56
C MET A 1 3.13 -8.66 -16.66
N LYS A 2 3.99 -8.68 -17.68
CA LYS A 2 5.13 -9.61 -17.76
C LYS A 2 6.31 -9.04 -16.99
N ILE A 3 7.19 -9.92 -16.51
CA ILE A 3 8.43 -9.53 -15.87
C ILE A 3 9.33 -8.73 -16.82
N LYS A 4 10.10 -7.80 -16.25
CA LYS A 4 11.18 -7.07 -16.93
C LYS A 4 12.51 -7.33 -16.21
N SER A 5 13.62 -7.00 -16.85
CA SER A 5 14.96 -7.17 -16.26
C SER A 5 15.10 -6.49 -14.90
N GLU A 6 14.52 -5.30 -14.73
CA GLU A 6 14.52 -4.54 -13.47
C GLU A 6 13.77 -5.24 -12.31
N CYS A 7 12.84 -6.15 -12.61
CA CYS A 7 12.06 -6.83 -11.59
C CYS A 7 12.90 -7.84 -10.79
N ILE A 8 13.95 -8.43 -11.39
CA ILE A 8 14.80 -9.42 -10.72
C ILE A 8 15.59 -8.78 -9.55
N PRO A 9 16.40 -7.72 -9.75
CA PRO A 9 17.10 -7.08 -8.64
C PRO A 9 16.11 -6.50 -7.61
N CYS A 10 15.00 -5.92 -8.07
CA CYS A 10 13.95 -5.40 -7.17
C CYS A 10 13.38 -6.48 -6.24
N LEU A 11 13.14 -7.71 -6.73
CA LEU A 11 12.67 -8.82 -5.90
C LEU A 11 13.69 -9.20 -4.81
N ILE A 12 14.98 -9.16 -5.13
CA ILE A 12 16.09 -9.51 -4.21
C ILE A 12 16.28 -8.40 -3.16
N ASP A 13 16.29 -7.14 -3.59
CA ASP A 13 16.41 -5.99 -2.69
C ASP A 13 15.25 -5.97 -1.69
N ARG A 14 14.04 -6.24 -2.17
CA ARG A 14 12.86 -6.33 -1.32
C ARG A 14 12.95 -7.51 -0.34
N ALA A 15 13.43 -8.68 -0.79
CA ALA A 15 13.66 -9.83 0.08
C ALA A 15 14.67 -9.50 1.21
N LYS A 16 15.75 -8.77 0.91
CA LYS A 16 16.72 -8.33 1.91
C LYS A 16 16.10 -7.38 2.92
N PHE A 17 15.37 -6.38 2.43
CA PHE A 17 14.68 -5.41 3.27
C PHE A 17 13.68 -6.09 4.22
N GLU A 18 12.89 -7.03 3.70
CA GLU A 18 11.91 -7.76 4.50
C GLU A 18 12.58 -8.71 5.49
N ALA A 19 13.66 -9.38 5.10
CA ALA A 19 14.44 -10.20 6.01
C ALA A 19 15.01 -9.38 7.19
N ASP A 20 15.44 -8.13 6.96
CA ASP A 20 15.93 -7.24 8.02
C ASP A 20 14.83 -6.81 9.01
N ILE A 21 13.58 -6.76 8.56
CA ILE A 21 12.42 -6.46 9.42
C ILE A 21 12.01 -7.69 10.22
N ILE A 22 12.04 -8.87 9.59
CA ILE A 22 11.41 -10.08 10.12
C ILE A 22 12.32 -10.85 11.07
N PHE A 23 13.62 -10.91 10.76
CA PHE A 23 14.59 -11.75 11.44
C PHE A 23 15.63 -10.92 12.20
N GLU A 24 16.03 -11.42 13.38
CA GLU A 24 16.95 -10.70 14.26
C GLU A 24 18.41 -11.02 13.96
N THR A 25 18.71 -12.28 13.64
CA THR A 25 20.10 -12.75 13.45
C THR A 25 20.52 -12.80 11.99
N GLU A 26 21.81 -12.58 11.73
CA GLU A 26 22.36 -12.71 10.37
C GLU A 26 22.24 -14.15 9.82
N GLU A 27 22.26 -15.16 10.68
CA GLU A 27 22.05 -16.56 10.27
C GLU A 27 20.64 -16.78 9.72
N GLU A 28 19.61 -16.30 10.41
CA GLU A 28 18.22 -16.40 9.95
C GLU A 28 17.99 -15.64 8.65
N LYS A 29 18.53 -14.42 8.55
CA LYS A 29 18.44 -13.59 7.34
C LYS A 29 19.10 -14.30 6.15
N LEU A 30 20.31 -14.82 6.32
CA LEU A 30 21.02 -15.55 5.26
C LEU A 30 20.24 -16.80 4.84
N LYS A 31 19.72 -17.57 5.81
CA LYS A 31 18.89 -18.75 5.52
C LYS A 31 17.65 -18.38 4.71
N ALA A 32 16.96 -17.30 5.07
CA ALA A 32 15.79 -16.82 4.33
C ALA A 32 16.15 -16.39 2.91
N LEU A 33 17.20 -15.60 2.73
CA LEU A 33 17.60 -15.10 1.41
C LEU A 33 18.07 -16.23 0.49
N VAL A 34 18.81 -17.21 1.01
CA VAL A 34 19.21 -18.41 0.24
C VAL A 34 17.98 -19.18 -0.23
N GLU A 35 17.00 -19.40 0.65
CA GLU A 35 15.80 -20.15 0.32
C GLU A 35 14.89 -19.40 -0.66
N ILE A 36 14.78 -18.08 -0.51
CA ILE A 36 14.07 -17.18 -1.45
C ILE A 36 14.71 -17.27 -2.83
N MET A 37 16.03 -17.13 -2.93
CA MET A 37 16.75 -17.22 -4.20
C MET A 37 16.51 -18.57 -4.88
N ARG A 38 16.59 -19.67 -4.12
CA ARG A 38 16.33 -21.01 -4.63
C ARG A 38 14.92 -21.14 -5.22
N ARG A 39 13.88 -20.86 -4.42
CA ARG A 39 12.48 -21.05 -4.83
C ARG A 39 12.01 -20.05 -5.88
N ILE A 40 12.49 -18.80 -5.85
CA ILE A 40 12.21 -17.84 -6.92
C ILE A 40 12.83 -18.34 -8.23
N SER A 41 14.08 -18.80 -8.22
CA SER A 41 14.75 -19.28 -9.45
C SER A 41 14.01 -20.45 -10.13
N GLU A 42 13.40 -21.34 -9.34
CA GLU A 42 12.58 -22.47 -9.83
C GLU A 42 11.30 -22.02 -10.54
N ASN A 43 10.80 -20.81 -10.24
CA ASN A 43 9.54 -20.26 -10.76
C ASN A 43 9.76 -19.06 -11.71
N LEU A 44 11.01 -18.66 -11.93
CA LEU A 44 11.38 -17.50 -12.72
C LEU A 44 11.52 -17.88 -14.20
N SER A 45 10.85 -17.13 -15.06
CA SER A 45 10.93 -17.22 -16.50
C SER A 45 10.63 -15.86 -17.13
N GLU A 46 10.93 -15.68 -18.42
CA GLU A 46 10.61 -14.47 -19.18
C GLU A 46 9.11 -14.17 -19.25
N ASN A 47 8.25 -15.15 -18.93
CA ASN A 47 6.80 -14.99 -18.91
C ASN A 47 6.22 -14.89 -17.49
N SER A 48 7.07 -14.90 -16.45
CA SER A 48 6.61 -14.82 -15.07
C SER A 48 5.92 -13.48 -14.78
N VAL A 49 5.00 -13.51 -13.81
CA VAL A 49 4.30 -12.32 -13.32
C VAL A 49 4.96 -11.88 -12.01
N PRO A 50 5.50 -10.64 -11.91
CA PRO A 50 6.24 -10.20 -10.72
C PRO A 50 5.46 -10.35 -9.41
N ALA A 51 4.17 -10.05 -9.41
CA ALA A 51 3.32 -10.18 -8.22
C ALA A 51 3.21 -11.64 -7.72
N VAL A 52 3.26 -12.63 -8.62
CA VAL A 52 3.26 -14.05 -8.25
C VAL A 52 4.59 -14.43 -7.60
N LEU A 53 5.71 -13.94 -8.13
CA LEU A 53 7.03 -14.15 -7.52
C LEU A 53 7.15 -13.47 -6.15
N GLY A 54 6.59 -12.25 -6.02
CA GLY A 54 6.45 -11.57 -4.74
C GLY A 54 5.64 -12.40 -3.74
N THR A 55 4.50 -12.96 -4.16
CA THR A 55 3.69 -13.85 -3.29
C THR A 55 4.48 -15.09 -2.83
N ILE A 56 5.32 -15.67 -3.71
CA ILE A 56 6.19 -16.81 -3.33
C ILE A 56 7.20 -16.37 -2.26
N ARG A 57 7.84 -15.21 -2.45
CA ARG A 57 8.76 -14.62 -1.47
C ARG A 57 8.09 -14.43 -0.10
N GLU A 58 6.91 -13.82 -0.07
CA GLU A 58 6.16 -13.57 1.17
C GLU A 58 5.83 -14.86 1.92
N ARG A 59 5.43 -15.91 1.19
CA ARG A 59 5.14 -17.22 1.78
C ARG A 59 6.37 -17.84 2.43
N ILE A 60 7.55 -17.69 1.82
CA ILE A 60 8.81 -18.20 2.37
C ILE A 60 9.16 -17.44 3.65
N LEU A 61 9.03 -16.12 3.65
CA LEU A 61 9.30 -15.29 4.83
C LEU A 61 8.36 -15.64 6.00
N MET A 62 7.06 -15.83 5.74
CA MET A 62 6.09 -16.28 6.75
C MET A 62 6.40 -17.70 7.25
N GLU A 63 6.72 -18.63 6.34
CA GLU A 63 7.06 -20.02 6.68
C GLU A 63 8.30 -20.08 7.60
N LEU A 64 9.36 -19.36 7.26
CA LEU A 64 10.63 -19.39 7.99
C LEU A 64 10.56 -18.61 9.31
N SER A 65 9.79 -17.53 9.38
CA SER A 65 9.61 -16.76 10.62
C SER A 65 8.63 -17.41 11.60
N GLY A 66 7.75 -18.28 11.12
CA GLY A 66 6.64 -18.84 11.91
C GLY A 66 5.59 -17.80 12.30
N LYS A 67 5.67 -16.56 11.79
CA LYS A 67 4.73 -15.47 12.07
C LYS A 67 3.63 -15.49 11.01
N LYS A 68 2.37 -15.45 11.47
CA LYS A 68 1.20 -15.35 10.57
C LYS A 68 1.15 -14.00 9.83
N ASP A 69 1.61 -12.94 10.50
CA ASP A 69 1.71 -11.60 9.93
C ASP A 69 3.01 -10.95 10.44
N PRO A 70 4.10 -11.05 9.67
CA PRO A 70 5.37 -10.45 10.05
C PRO A 70 5.37 -8.91 10.04
N TYR A 71 4.38 -8.28 9.40
CA TYR A 71 4.33 -6.85 9.13
C TYR A 71 3.33 -6.10 10.00
N LYS A 72 2.67 -6.80 10.93
CA LYS A 72 1.62 -6.22 11.78
C LYS A 72 2.06 -4.93 12.48
N GLU A 73 3.21 -4.94 13.15
CA GLU A 73 3.73 -3.78 13.87
C GLU A 73 4.02 -2.61 12.92
N LEU A 74 4.55 -2.91 11.74
CA LEU A 74 4.79 -1.90 10.72
C LEU A 74 3.47 -1.27 10.25
N LYS A 75 2.45 -2.07 9.94
CA LYS A 75 1.13 -1.57 9.56
C LYS A 75 0.54 -0.67 10.65
N GLU A 76 0.70 -1.02 11.92
CA GLU A 76 0.23 -0.20 13.04
C GLU A 76 0.93 1.17 13.10
N ILE A 77 2.24 1.21 12.86
CA ILE A 77 3.01 2.46 12.74
C ILE A 77 2.49 3.30 11.57
N ASP A 78 2.29 2.69 10.41
CA ASP A 78 1.83 3.36 9.19
C ASP A 78 0.42 3.95 9.37
N ILE A 79 -0.48 3.16 9.95
CA ILE A 79 -1.85 3.59 10.29
C ILE A 79 -1.82 4.78 11.26
N LYS A 80 -0.96 4.74 12.28
CA LYS A 80 -0.84 5.85 13.24
C LYS A 80 -0.32 7.11 12.55
N ALA A 81 0.74 7.00 11.76
CA ALA A 81 1.30 8.10 10.97
C ALA A 81 0.25 8.70 10.02
N ALA A 82 -0.50 7.87 9.31
CA ALA A 82 -1.56 8.30 8.40
C ALA A 82 -2.66 9.07 9.14
N LYS A 83 -3.12 8.59 10.30
CA LYS A 83 -4.11 9.29 11.14
C LYS A 83 -3.64 10.68 11.57
N GLU A 84 -2.35 10.84 11.92
CA GLU A 84 -1.80 12.13 12.34
C GLU A 84 -1.77 13.19 11.22
N ILE A 85 -1.75 12.76 9.96
CA ILE A 85 -1.70 13.65 8.79
C ILE A 85 -3.04 13.74 8.04
N LEU A 86 -4.01 12.87 8.32
CA LEU A 86 -5.32 12.83 7.66
C LEU A 86 -6.03 14.20 7.61
N GLY A 87 -5.84 15.04 8.63
CA GLY A 87 -6.37 16.40 8.66
C GLY A 87 -5.96 17.26 7.45
N VAL A 88 -4.77 17.04 6.90
CA VAL A 88 -4.29 17.75 5.69
C VAL A 88 -5.13 17.38 4.47
N ALA A 89 -5.41 16.09 4.28
CA ALA A 89 -6.26 15.61 3.19
C ALA A 89 -7.69 16.14 3.31
N LYS A 90 -8.24 16.15 4.53
CA LYS A 90 -9.58 16.70 4.82
C LYS A 90 -9.67 18.18 4.47
N SER A 91 -8.74 19.01 4.95
CA SER A 91 -8.73 20.44 4.64
C SER A 91 -8.57 20.71 3.14
N PHE A 92 -7.71 19.95 2.45
CA PHE A 92 -7.55 20.07 0.99
C PHE A 92 -8.85 19.76 0.24
N TYR A 93 -9.57 18.70 0.64
CA TYR A 93 -10.85 18.37 0.03
C TYR A 93 -11.93 19.41 0.36
N GLU A 94 -11.97 19.93 1.59
CA GLU A 94 -12.92 20.98 1.98
C GLU A 94 -12.79 22.25 1.13
N GLU A 95 -11.58 22.62 0.72
CA GLU A 95 -11.33 23.79 -0.14
C GLU A 95 -11.74 23.56 -1.61
N LYS A 96 -11.63 22.33 -2.12
CA LYS A 96 -11.79 22.01 -3.55
C LYS A 96 -13.11 21.35 -3.89
N GLN A 97 -13.61 20.50 -3.00
CA GLN A 97 -14.85 19.71 -3.09
C GLN A 97 -15.09 19.08 -4.47
N SER A 98 -14.04 18.48 -5.05
CA SER A 98 -14.08 17.89 -6.39
C SER A 98 -13.66 16.42 -6.39
N LEU A 99 -14.10 15.68 -7.42
CA LEU A 99 -13.65 14.30 -7.63
C LEU A 99 -12.13 14.26 -7.82
N GLU A 100 -11.56 15.21 -8.58
CA GLU A 100 -10.12 15.31 -8.76
C GLU A 100 -9.37 15.45 -7.43
N ALA A 101 -9.91 16.21 -6.46
CA ALA A 101 -9.29 16.35 -5.15
C ALA A 101 -9.24 15.00 -4.40
N LEU A 102 -10.30 14.19 -4.47
CA LEU A 102 -10.31 12.84 -3.89
C LEU A 102 -9.31 11.91 -4.58
N LEU A 103 -9.21 11.98 -5.91
CA LEU A 103 -8.24 11.19 -6.68
C LEU A 103 -6.80 11.57 -6.32
N ARG A 104 -6.51 12.89 -6.20
CA ARG A 104 -5.21 13.38 -5.74
C ARG A 104 -4.87 12.84 -4.36
N ILE A 105 -5.81 12.92 -3.40
CA ILE A 105 -5.61 12.37 -2.05
C ILE A 105 -5.23 10.89 -2.13
N ALA A 106 -5.97 10.07 -2.89
CA ALA A 106 -5.70 8.63 -3.04
C ALA A 106 -4.29 8.37 -3.59
N THR A 107 -3.94 9.05 -4.69
CA THR A 107 -2.62 8.88 -5.33
C THR A 107 -1.47 9.37 -4.45
N THR A 108 -1.67 10.49 -3.75
CA THR A 108 -0.67 11.02 -2.83
C THR A 108 -0.49 10.07 -1.64
N SER A 109 -1.56 9.55 -1.04
CA SER A 109 -1.43 8.62 0.09
C SER A 109 -0.72 7.33 -0.31
N ASN A 110 -0.97 6.79 -1.50
CA ASN A 110 -0.27 5.58 -1.95
C ASN A 110 1.21 5.83 -2.33
N SER A 111 1.58 7.08 -2.64
CA SER A 111 2.97 7.44 -2.97
C SER A 111 3.88 7.60 -1.74
N MET A 112 3.29 7.57 -0.54
CA MET A 112 3.98 7.84 0.72
C MET A 112 4.41 6.53 1.37
N GLU A 113 5.69 6.41 1.70
CA GLU A 113 6.21 5.30 2.51
C GLU A 113 6.14 5.72 3.99
N TYR A 114 5.07 5.31 4.66
CA TYR A 114 4.89 5.56 6.08
C TYR A 114 5.86 4.65 6.87
N GLY A 115 6.42 5.15 7.97
CA GLY A 115 7.03 4.30 8.99
C GLY A 115 8.37 3.60 8.72
N VAL A 116 8.93 3.54 7.50
CA VAL A 116 10.19 2.79 7.27
C VAL A 116 11.21 3.55 6.44
N ARG A 117 12.27 4.02 7.11
CA ARG A 117 13.64 4.17 6.60
C ARG A 117 14.50 4.82 7.67
N GLY A 118 14.99 4.08 8.67
CA GLY A 118 16.11 4.50 9.55
C GLY A 118 16.04 5.90 10.19
N HIS A 119 14.90 6.55 10.15
CA HIS A 119 14.64 7.93 10.51
C HIS A 119 13.38 7.88 11.37
N GLU A 120 13.46 8.43 12.57
CA GLU A 120 12.29 8.59 13.44
C GLU A 120 11.19 9.31 12.66
N PHE A 121 9.97 8.78 12.71
CA PHE A 121 8.83 9.38 12.04
C PHE A 121 8.69 10.86 12.44
N ASN A 122 8.91 11.77 11.48
CA ASN A 122 8.73 13.20 11.68
C ASN A 122 7.42 13.65 11.04
N ALA A 123 6.37 13.74 11.86
CA ALA A 123 5.04 14.15 11.42
C ALA A 123 5.03 15.49 10.66
N ALA A 124 5.90 16.45 11.01
CA ALA A 124 5.96 17.74 10.33
C ALA A 124 6.53 17.63 8.91
N GLU A 125 7.59 16.84 8.74
CA GLU A 125 8.19 16.58 7.43
C GLU A 125 7.22 15.82 6.53
N PHE A 126 6.61 14.74 7.04
CA PHE A 126 5.60 13.97 6.33
C PHE A 126 4.41 14.84 5.89
N LYS A 127 3.92 15.72 6.77
CA LYS A 127 2.86 16.68 6.43
C LYS A 127 3.30 17.61 5.30
N GLN A 128 4.53 18.10 5.33
CA GLN A 128 5.03 19.00 4.29
C GLN A 128 5.18 18.28 2.95
N GLN A 129 5.77 17.08 2.94
CA GLN A 129 5.88 16.25 1.74
C GLN A 129 4.51 15.93 1.15
N PHE A 130 3.56 15.49 1.99
CA PHE A 130 2.19 15.20 1.57
C PHE A 130 1.54 16.43 0.92
N LYS A 131 1.66 17.62 1.54
CA LYS A 131 1.14 18.87 0.95
C LYS A 131 1.78 19.20 -0.40
N THR A 132 3.10 19.01 -0.53
CA THR A 132 3.80 19.28 -1.78
C THR A 132 3.23 18.41 -2.90
N ILE A 133 3.19 17.09 -2.70
CA ILE A 133 2.71 16.12 -3.71
C ILE A 133 1.23 16.36 -4.04
N LEU A 134 0.40 16.65 -3.02
CA LEU A 134 -1.04 16.89 -3.22
C LEU A 134 -1.34 18.09 -4.13
N ASN A 135 -0.44 19.07 -4.16
CA ASN A 135 -0.55 20.25 -5.02
C ASN A 135 0.03 20.03 -6.43
N GLU A 136 0.69 18.90 -6.71
CA GLU A 136 1.17 18.57 -8.05
C GLU A 136 0.00 18.22 -8.99
N ASN A 137 0.21 18.33 -10.29
CA ASN A 137 -0.83 18.00 -11.26
C ASN A 137 -1.04 16.49 -11.34
N LEU A 138 -2.30 16.07 -11.26
CA LEU A 138 -2.67 14.69 -11.47
C LEU A 138 -2.61 14.38 -12.97
N VAL A 139 -1.83 13.35 -13.34
CA VAL A 139 -1.70 12.89 -14.73
C VAL A 139 -2.44 11.57 -14.88
N GLY A 140 -3.35 11.50 -15.85
CA GLY A 140 -4.11 10.29 -16.15
C GLY A 140 -5.36 10.57 -16.99
N ASN A 141 -6.21 9.56 -17.16
CA ASN A 141 -7.43 9.64 -17.95
C ASN A 141 -8.61 10.21 -17.13
N LEU A 142 -8.47 11.44 -16.62
CA LEU A 142 -9.46 12.06 -15.73
C LEU A 142 -10.85 12.16 -16.37
N GLU A 143 -10.93 12.46 -17.66
CA GLU A 143 -12.21 12.49 -18.39
C GLU A 143 -12.92 11.13 -18.39
N GLU A 144 -12.18 10.02 -18.51
CA GLU A 144 -12.76 8.68 -18.49
C GLU A 144 -13.26 8.34 -17.08
N VAL A 145 -12.51 8.74 -16.05
CA VAL A 145 -12.91 8.58 -14.66
C VAL A 145 -14.18 9.38 -14.37
N GLU A 146 -14.28 10.63 -14.80
CA GLU A 146 -15.49 11.47 -14.62
C GLU A 146 -16.71 10.90 -15.36
N LYS A 147 -16.53 10.41 -16.59
CA LYS A 147 -17.59 9.73 -17.37
C LYS A 147 -18.06 8.47 -16.65
N ALA A 148 -17.14 7.64 -16.18
CA ALA A 148 -17.47 6.42 -15.44
C ALA A 148 -18.16 6.75 -14.11
N PHE A 149 -17.63 7.72 -13.36
CA PHE A 149 -18.19 8.19 -12.11
C PHE A 149 -19.61 8.71 -12.31
N SER A 150 -19.89 9.47 -13.37
CA SER A 150 -21.24 9.97 -13.63
C SER A 150 -22.22 8.86 -14.02
N LYS A 151 -21.75 7.83 -14.73
CA LYS A 151 -22.57 6.75 -15.26
C LYS A 151 -22.94 5.69 -14.22
N TYR A 152 -22.01 5.34 -13.33
CA TYR A 152 -22.18 4.22 -12.40
C TYR A 152 -22.47 4.71 -10.98
N SER A 153 -23.42 4.08 -10.31
CA SER A 153 -23.79 4.34 -8.92
C SER A 153 -23.02 3.47 -7.92
N LYS A 154 -22.51 2.32 -8.36
CA LYS A 154 -21.82 1.34 -7.52
C LYS A 154 -20.36 1.22 -7.91
N ILE A 155 -19.46 1.35 -6.94
CA ILE A 155 -18.02 1.40 -7.15
C ILE A 155 -17.37 0.32 -6.26
N LEU A 156 -16.56 -0.53 -6.89
CA LEU A 156 -15.64 -1.41 -6.19
C LEU A 156 -14.31 -0.67 -6.00
N TYR A 157 -13.93 -0.44 -4.76
CA TYR A 157 -12.69 0.21 -4.37
C TYR A 157 -11.71 -0.85 -3.89
N LEU A 158 -10.63 -1.06 -4.64
CA LEU A 158 -9.59 -2.01 -4.28
C LEU A 158 -8.62 -1.32 -3.33
N LEU A 159 -8.46 -1.86 -2.13
CA LEU A 159 -7.51 -1.32 -1.16
C LEU A 159 -6.13 -1.95 -1.36
N ASP A 160 -5.11 -1.21 -0.97
CA ASP A 160 -3.71 -1.62 -1.02
C ASP A 160 -3.12 -1.58 0.40
N ASN A 161 -2.38 -0.54 0.75
CA ASN A 161 -1.58 -0.48 1.97
C ASN A 161 -2.38 -0.07 3.24
N ALA A 162 -1.96 -0.54 4.40
CA ALA A 162 -2.62 -0.26 5.68
C ALA A 162 -2.64 1.22 6.08
N GLY A 163 -1.53 1.94 5.86
CA GLY A 163 -1.48 3.39 6.09
C GLY A 163 -2.38 4.17 5.12
N GLU A 164 -2.37 3.80 3.83
CA GLU A 164 -3.21 4.37 2.78
C GLU A 164 -4.70 4.20 3.07
N ALA A 165 -5.09 3.05 3.63
CA ALA A 165 -6.49 2.71 3.91
C ALA A 165 -7.21 3.77 4.78
N ILE A 166 -6.48 4.51 5.61
CA ILE A 166 -7.03 5.62 6.41
C ILE A 166 -7.57 6.75 5.53
N PHE A 167 -6.90 7.04 4.42
CA PHE A 167 -7.36 8.02 3.42
C PHE A 167 -8.45 7.44 2.54
N ASP A 168 -8.33 6.17 2.15
CA ASP A 168 -9.35 5.49 1.33
C ASP A 168 -10.71 5.43 2.03
N ILE A 169 -10.74 5.21 3.35
CA ILE A 169 -11.97 5.26 4.14
C ILE A 169 -12.60 6.65 4.06
N PHE A 170 -11.80 7.71 4.25
CA PHE A 170 -12.26 9.09 4.09
C PHE A 170 -12.81 9.34 2.66
N ILE A 171 -12.09 8.91 1.62
CA ILE A 171 -12.54 9.05 0.24
C ILE A 171 -13.85 8.29 0.03
N ALA A 172 -13.98 7.06 0.54
CA ALA A 172 -15.19 6.27 0.44
C ALA A 172 -16.39 6.96 1.12
N GLU A 173 -16.19 7.62 2.26
CA GLU A 173 -17.20 8.42 2.93
C GLU A 173 -17.64 9.62 2.07
N GLU A 174 -16.69 10.35 1.48
CA GLU A 174 -17.01 11.49 0.60
C GLU A 174 -17.72 11.04 -0.68
N LEU A 175 -17.30 9.93 -1.30
CA LEU A 175 -17.99 9.38 -2.47
C LEU A 175 -19.41 8.91 -2.12
N LYS A 176 -19.65 8.37 -0.92
CA LYS A 176 -21.00 8.04 -0.44
C LYS A 176 -21.88 9.28 -0.32
N LYS A 177 -21.35 10.40 0.17
CA LYS A 177 -22.08 11.69 0.21
C LYS A 177 -22.46 12.20 -1.18
N LEU A 178 -21.67 11.84 -2.20
CA LEU A 178 -21.98 12.10 -3.62
C LEU A 178 -22.98 11.10 -4.23
N GLY A 179 -23.63 10.26 -3.42
CA GLY A 179 -24.67 9.32 -3.85
C GLY A 179 -24.14 8.02 -4.44
N LYS A 180 -22.89 7.64 -4.14
CA LYS A 180 -22.30 6.37 -4.58
C LYS A 180 -22.45 5.26 -3.54
N GLU A 181 -22.67 4.05 -4.00
CA GLU A 181 -22.52 2.83 -3.21
C GLU A 181 -21.07 2.35 -3.34
N ILE A 182 -20.30 2.39 -2.25
CA ILE A 182 -18.89 2.00 -2.25
C ILE A 182 -18.73 0.63 -1.57
N ILE A 183 -18.11 -0.31 -2.28
CA ILE A 183 -17.64 -1.60 -1.76
C ILE A 183 -16.13 -1.54 -1.63
N LEU A 184 -15.62 -1.59 -0.40
CA LEU A 184 -14.19 -1.73 -0.13
C LEU A 184 -13.77 -3.20 -0.27
N SER A 185 -12.66 -3.45 -0.98
CA SER A 185 -12.12 -4.78 -1.23
C SER A 185 -10.68 -4.91 -0.71
N PRO A 186 -10.51 -5.20 0.60
CA PRO A 186 -9.20 -5.50 1.20
C PRO A 186 -8.72 -6.92 0.86
N LYS A 187 -7.51 -7.27 1.30
CA LYS A 187 -7.00 -8.64 1.21
C LYS A 187 -7.70 -9.57 2.22
N SER A 188 -7.73 -10.86 1.90
CA SER A 188 -8.28 -11.89 2.80
C SER A 188 -7.30 -12.29 3.90
N GLU A 189 -6.00 -12.23 3.62
CA GLU A 189 -4.92 -12.64 4.51
C GLU A 189 -3.76 -11.65 4.44
N PRO A 190 -2.93 -11.55 5.49
CA PRO A 190 -1.76 -10.70 5.51
C PRO A 190 -0.79 -11.01 4.36
N ILE A 191 -0.34 -9.97 3.69
CA ILE A 191 0.70 -10.02 2.67
C ILE A 191 1.38 -8.65 2.67
N ILE A 192 2.68 -8.60 2.97
CA ILE A 192 3.42 -7.34 3.12
C ILE A 192 2.67 -6.37 4.05
N ASN A 193 2.49 -5.11 3.65
CA ASN A 193 1.82 -4.06 4.39
C ASN A 193 0.38 -3.82 3.90
N ASP A 194 -0.18 -4.74 3.11
CA ASP A 194 -1.55 -4.62 2.61
C ASP A 194 -2.57 -4.74 3.75
N ILE A 195 -3.66 -3.98 3.63
CA ILE A 195 -4.76 -4.03 4.60
C ILE A 195 -5.64 -5.26 4.40
N THR A 196 -5.93 -5.97 5.49
CA THR A 196 -6.84 -7.13 5.47
C THR A 196 -8.27 -6.79 5.84
N ALA A 197 -9.21 -7.67 5.48
CA ALA A 197 -10.62 -7.54 5.86
C ALA A 197 -10.84 -7.58 7.39
N SER A 198 -9.98 -8.27 8.14
CA SER A 198 -10.03 -8.26 9.61
C SER A 198 -9.62 -6.91 10.17
N GLU A 199 -8.51 -6.34 9.68
CA GLU A 199 -7.98 -5.06 10.16
C GLU A 199 -8.88 -3.89 9.74
N LEU A 200 -9.42 -3.93 8.52
CA LEU A 200 -10.31 -2.87 8.04
C LEU A 200 -11.55 -2.69 8.92
N ARG A 201 -12.05 -3.78 9.52
CA ARG A 201 -13.21 -3.74 10.43
C ARG A 201 -12.94 -3.00 11.73
N GLU A 202 -11.69 -2.77 12.09
CA GLU A 202 -11.32 -2.01 13.29
C GLU A 202 -11.53 -0.49 13.09
N PHE A 203 -11.71 -0.04 11.86
CA PHE A 203 -11.99 1.37 11.52
C PHE A 203 -13.46 1.66 11.19
N ALA A 204 -14.31 0.62 11.19
CA ALA A 204 -15.72 0.69 10.79
C ALA A 204 -16.67 1.00 11.95
#